data_AF-A0A6V8NDD7-F1
#
_entry.id   AF-A0A6V8NDD7-F1
#
_cell.length_a   1.000
_cell.length_b   1.000
_cell.length_c   1.000
_cell.angle_alpha   90.00
_cell.angle_beta   90.00
_cell.angle_gamma   90.00
#
_symmetry.space_group_name_H-M   'P 1'
#
loop_
_entity.id
_entity.type
_entity.pdbx_description
1 polymer ?
#
loop_
_entity_poly.entity_id
_entity_poly.type
_entity_poly.pdbx_seq_one_letter_code
_entity_poly.pdbx_strand_id
1 'polypeptide(L)' 'MLSANSDEVVVNSDEVVVNSDGVVVNSDGVVVISDGVVVISDGVVAISEGVVAISG' A
#
# COMPACT_ATOMS: atom_id res chain seq x y z
N MET A 1 -7.69 -11.21 2.20
CA MET A 1 -6.75 -11.82 3.17
C MET A 1 -5.82 -10.71 3.66
N LEU A 2 -5.03 -10.91 4.72
CA LEU A 2 -4.00 -9.94 5.11
C LEU A 2 -2.69 -10.34 4.43
N SER A 3 -2.11 -9.42 3.67
CA SER A 3 -0.79 -9.62 3.04
C SER A 3 0.25 -8.79 3.78
N ALA A 4 1.34 -9.43 4.20
CA ALA A 4 2.48 -8.80 4.85
C ALA A 4 3.73 -9.07 4.03
N ASN A 5 4.37 -8.00 3.54
CA ASN A 5 5.49 -8.09 2.61
C ASN A 5 6.67 -7.22 3.11
N SER A 6 7.85 -7.53 2.60
CA SER A 6 9.10 -6.75 2.73
C SER A 6 9.79 -6.66 1.37
N ASP A 7 8.98 -6.67 0.31
CA ASP A 7 9.43 -6.75 -1.08
C ASP A 7 9.37 -5.35 -1.69
N GLU A 8 10.28 -5.07 -2.63
CA GLU A 8 10.41 -3.76 -3.27
C GLU A 8 9.16 -3.34 -4.06
N VAL A 9 8.37 -4.30 -4.58
CA VAL A 9 7.13 -4.01 -5.30
C VAL A 9 6.04 -5.02 -4.93
N VAL A 10 4.91 -4.51 -4.46
CA VAL A 10 3.73 -5.30 -4.10
C VAL A 10 2.54 -4.85 -4.92
N VAL A 11 1.85 -5.80 -5.56
CA VAL A 11 0.57 -5.55 -6.24
C VAL A 11 -0.49 -6.41 -5.56
N ASN A 12 -1.53 -5.76 -5.02
CA ASN A 12 -2.60 -6.46 -4.31
C ASN A 12 -3.98 -5.90 -4.69
N SER A 13 -5.01 -6.70 -4.43
CA SER A 13 -6.43 -6.33 -4.45
C SER A 13 -7.14 -6.79 -3.16
N ASP A 14 -6.38 -7.01 -2.09
CA ASP A 14 -6.86 -7.41 -0.77
C ASP A 14 -7.35 -6.21 0.04
N GLU A 15 -8.26 -6.49 0.97
CA GLU A 15 -8.83 -5.52 1.90
C GLU A 15 -7.80 -4.88 2.84
N VAL A 16 -6.70 -5.56 3.19
CA VAL A 16 -5.65 -4.99 4.06
C VAL A 16 -4.25 -5.44 3.63
N VAL A 17 -3.36 -4.45 3.46
CA VAL A 17 -1.94 -4.66 3.11
C VAL A 17 -1.05 -3.97 4.14
N VAL A 18 -0.01 -4.68 4.61
CA VAL A 18 1.06 -4.11 5.42
C VAL A 18 2.39 -4.32 4.70
N ASN A 19 3.12 -3.24 4.41
CA ASN A 19 4.45 -3.30 3.78
C ASN A 19 5.46 -2.43 4.55
N SER A 20 6.70 -2.88 4.65
CA SER A 20 7.76 -2.13 5.35
C SER A 20 8.48 -1.14 4.43
N ASP A 21 8.67 -1.48 3.16
CA ASP A 21 9.44 -0.70 2.20
C ASP A 21 8.99 -0.94 0.75
N GLY A 22 9.28 0.01 -0.13
CA GLY A 22 9.09 -0.15 -1.57
C GLY A 22 7.81 0.47 -2.13
N VAL A 23 7.35 -0.08 -3.26
CA VAL A 23 6.22 0.43 -4.02
C VAL A 23 5.01 -0.48 -3.86
N VAL A 24 3.89 0.05 -3.39
CA VAL A 24 2.63 -0.68 -3.26
C VAL A 24 1.61 -0.15 -4.24
N VAL A 25 1.02 -1.04 -5.04
CA VAL A 25 -0.17 -0.77 -5.84
C VAL A 25 -1.32 -1.59 -5.28
N ASN A 26 -2.34 -0.92 -4.74
CA ASN A 26 -3.55 -1.58 -4.26
C ASN A 26 -4.80 -1.00 -4.93
N SER A 27 -5.73 -1.86 -5.32
CA SER A 27 -7.00 -1.39 -5.90
C SER A 27 -7.99 -0.94 -4.84
N ASP A 28 -8.16 -1.70 -3.76
CA ASP A 28 -9.19 -1.45 -2.75
C ASP A 28 -8.68 -1.75 -1.34
N GLY A 29 -9.24 -1.07 -0.33
CA GLY A 29 -9.04 -1.42 1.08
C GLY A 29 -8.04 -0.54 1.83
N VAL A 30 -7.38 -1.10 2.83
CA VAL A 30 -6.50 -0.39 3.77
C VAL A 30 -5.04 -0.75 3.49
N VAL A 31 -4.21 0.26 3.29
CA VAL A 31 -2.76 0.08 3.12
C VAL A 31 -2.02 0.77 4.25
N VAL A 32 -1.14 0.03 4.92
CA VAL A 32 -0.21 0.55 5.92
C VAL A 32 1.20 0.34 5.42
N ILE A 33 1.96 1.42 5.24
CA ILE A 33 3.39 1.35 4.92
C ILE A 33 4.29 2.17 5.84
N SER A 34 5.53 1.70 6.01
CA SER A 34 6.55 2.45 6.75
C SER A 34 7.35 3.40 5.87
N ASP A 35 7.87 2.96 4.71
CA ASP A 35 8.58 3.81 3.74
C ASP A 35 8.22 3.43 2.29
N GLY A 36 8.28 4.40 1.38
CA GLY A 36 8.19 4.19 -0.06
C GLY A 36 7.03 4.91 -0.75
N VAL A 37 6.50 4.29 -1.81
CA VAL A 37 5.48 4.91 -2.67
C VAL A 37 4.23 4.04 -2.71
N VAL A 38 3.07 4.64 -2.48
CA VAL A 38 1.78 3.96 -2.57
C VAL A 38 0.93 4.56 -3.67
N VAL A 39 0.39 3.70 -4.52
CA VAL A 39 -0.67 4.03 -5.48
C VAL A 39 -1.92 3.24 -5.09
N ILE A 40 -3.00 3.95 -4.75
CA ILE A 40 -4.30 3.33 -4.53
C ILE A 40 -5.40 3.88 -5.43
N SER A 41 -6.36 3.01 -5.78
CA SER A 41 -7.56 3.42 -6.49
C SER A 41 -8.68 3.82 -5.52
N ASP A 42 -9.00 2.97 -4.55
CA ASP A 42 -9.96 3.26 -3.47
C ASP A 42 -9.42 2.82 -2.10
N GLY A 43 -9.95 3.44 -1.05
CA GLY A 43 -9.73 3.05 0.34
C GLY A 43 -8.87 4.03 1.15
N VAL A 44 -8.20 3.50 2.18
CA VAL A 44 -7.52 4.29 3.21
C VAL A 44 -6.04 3.95 3.23
N VAL A 45 -5.19 4.97 3.27
CA VAL A 45 -3.73 4.81 3.36
C VAL A 45 -3.19 5.45 4.62
N ALA A 46 -2.35 4.72 5.35
CA ALA A 46 -1.49 5.24 6.39
C ALA A 46 -0.02 5.02 5.99
N ILE A 47 0.74 6.11 5.86
CA ILE A 47 2.18 6.06 5.61
C ILE A 47 2.93 6.78 6.72
N SER A 48 4.07 6.22 7.16
CA SER A 48 4.97 6.90 8.09
C SER A 48 5.91 7.85 7.34
N GLU A 49 6.53 7.37 6.25
CA GLU A 49 7.41 8.12 5.37
C GLU A 49 7.10 7.78 3.90
N GLY A 50 7.37 8.71 2.99
CA GLY A 50 7.19 8.49 1.54
C GLY A 50 6.09 9.31 0.86
N VAL A 51 5.55 8.79 -0.24
CA VAL A 51 4.60 9.50 -1.13
C VAL A 51 3.35 8.66 -1.36
N VAL A 52 2.17 9.30 -1.30
CA VAL A 52 0.89 8.68 -1.65
C VAL A 52 0.30 9.33 -2.90
N ALA A 53 -0.07 8.50 -3.87
CA ALA A 53 -0.93 8.86 -4.99
C ALA A 53 -2.28 8.15 -4.84
N ILE A 54 -3.36 8.91 -4.81
CA ILE A 54 -4.73 8.40 -4.74
C ILE A 54 -5.45 8.84 -6.01
N SER A 55 -5.97 7.88 -6.77
CA SER A 55 -6.77 8.15 -7.96
C SER A 55 -8.09 7.38 -7.89
N GLY A 56 -9.17 8.09 -7.58
CA GLY A 56 -10.53 7.53 -7.68
C GLY A 56 -11.04 7.43 -9.11
#